data_AF-A0A367FNG3-F1
#
_entry.id   AF-A0A367FNG3-F1
#
_cell.length_a   1.000
_cell.length_b   1.000
_cell.length_c   1.000
_cell.angle_alpha   90.00
_cell.angle_beta   90.00
_cell.angle_gamma   90.00
#
_symmetry.space_group_name_H-M   'P 1'
#
loop_
_entity.id
_entity.type
_entity.pdbx_description
1 polymer ?
#
loop_
_entity_poly.entity_id
_entity_poly.type
_entity_poly.pdbx_seq_one_letter_code
_entity_poly.pdbx_strand_id
1 'polypeptide(L)'
;MDHETVVEAALKASDVSYERPRPGAFLVKLPGHHKLATMTWLTLSDQALHVEAFFCRKPDENHLEFYRWLLSKNGSMYGVHFALDGVGDVHLVGHLPLSSVREDEIDRLLGCVLTYADEWFDRALELGFASSIRREWDWRVKRGESLANLRAFQGIVERGRRED
;
A
#
# COMPACT_ATOMS: atom_id res chain seq x y z
N MET A 1 -1.56 24.97 17.95
CA MET A 1 -1.20 24.95 16.52
C MET A 1 -2.34 24.27 15.79
N ASP A 2 -2.72 24.75 14.62
CA ASP A 2 -3.76 24.08 13.83
C ASP A 2 -3.25 22.71 13.34
N HIS A 3 -4.10 21.68 13.33
CA HIS A 3 -3.71 20.30 13.00
C HIS A 3 -3.17 20.20 11.58
N GLU A 4 -3.69 21.00 10.64
CA GLU A 4 -3.17 21.03 9.28
C GLU A 4 -1.71 21.53 9.23
N THR A 5 -1.38 22.54 10.04
CA THR A 5 -0.02 23.08 10.13
C THR A 5 0.95 22.02 10.66
N VAL A 6 0.50 21.21 11.63
CA VAL A 6 1.31 20.11 12.18
C VAL A 6 1.55 19.02 11.13
N VAL A 7 0.52 18.61 10.38
CA VAL A 7 0.68 17.64 9.29
C VAL A 7 1.64 18.20 8.22
N GLU A 8 1.45 19.45 7.82
CA GLU A 8 2.31 20.08 6.80
C GLU A 8 3.77 20.20 7.27
N ALA A 9 4.01 20.53 8.53
CA ALA A 9 5.34 20.57 9.12
C ALA A 9 6.00 19.19 9.11
N ALA A 10 5.26 18.14 9.50
CA ALA A 10 5.74 16.77 9.47
C ALA A 10 6.14 16.32 8.05
N LEU A 11 5.28 16.59 7.06
CA LEU A 11 5.54 16.21 5.67
C LEU A 11 6.77 16.92 5.09
N LYS A 12 6.98 18.19 5.44
CA LYS A 12 8.18 18.96 5.06
C LYS A 12 9.43 18.44 5.76
N ALA A 13 9.33 18.08 7.04
CA ALA A 13 10.45 17.55 7.82
C ALA A 13 10.92 16.18 7.29
N SER A 14 9.99 15.33 6.84
CA SER A 14 10.30 14.02 6.26
C SER A 14 10.67 14.08 4.76
N ASP A 15 10.73 15.27 4.14
CA ASP A 15 11.05 15.51 2.72
C ASP A 15 10.21 14.65 1.74
N VAL A 16 8.93 14.42 2.09
CA VAL A 16 8.01 13.65 1.24
C VAL A 16 7.23 14.55 0.30
N SER A 17 7.01 14.08 -0.93
CA SER A 17 6.16 14.78 -1.89
C SER A 17 4.68 14.60 -1.49
N TYR A 18 3.93 15.71 -1.49
CA TYR A 18 2.49 15.68 -1.26
C TYR A 18 1.76 16.73 -2.08
N GLU A 19 0.49 16.45 -2.36
CA GLU A 19 -0.49 17.40 -2.88
C GLU A 19 -1.50 17.74 -1.79
N ARG A 20 -2.07 18.95 -1.84
CA ARG A 20 -3.15 19.38 -0.95
C ARG A 20 -4.38 19.79 -1.77
N PRO A 21 -5.19 18.82 -2.24
CA PRO A 21 -6.29 19.10 -3.16
C PRO A 21 -7.46 19.85 -2.51
N ARG A 22 -7.58 19.80 -1.18
CA ARG A 22 -8.58 20.56 -0.40
C ARG A 22 -8.08 20.81 1.03
N PRO A 23 -8.68 21.75 1.79
CA PRO A 23 -8.41 21.89 3.22
C PRO A 23 -8.58 20.56 3.96
N GLY A 24 -7.69 20.32 4.93
CA GLY A 24 -7.63 19.09 5.71
C GLY A 24 -7.18 17.83 4.98
N ALA A 25 -6.97 17.82 3.66
CA ALA A 25 -6.63 16.62 2.91
C ALA A 25 -5.27 16.72 2.21
N PHE A 26 -4.39 15.79 2.52
CA PHE A 26 -3.06 15.66 1.94
C PHE A 26 -2.93 14.32 1.23
N LEU A 27 -2.51 14.34 -0.03
CA LEU A 27 -2.18 13.14 -0.79
C LEU A 27 -0.67 13.00 -0.86
N VAL A 28 -0.12 12.14 -0.01
CA VAL A 28 1.31 11.90 0.16
C VAL A 28 1.77 10.79 -0.79
N LYS A 29 2.91 10.98 -1.45
CA LYS A 29 3.55 9.95 -2.26
C LYS A 29 4.74 9.36 -1.51
N LEU A 30 4.59 8.13 -1.04
CA LEU A 30 5.66 7.39 -0.36
C LEU A 30 6.41 6.49 -1.36
N PRO A 31 7.69 6.72 -1.65
CA PRO A 31 8.46 5.85 -2.55
C PRO A 31 8.83 4.53 -1.85
N GLY A 32 8.55 3.39 -2.50
CA GLY A 32 8.91 2.05 -2.02
C GLY A 32 9.91 1.36 -2.94
N HIS A 33 10.46 0.22 -2.49
CA HIS A 33 11.41 -0.58 -3.25
C HIS A 33 10.71 -1.64 -4.11
N HIS A 34 9.75 -2.35 -3.53
CA HIS A 34 8.97 -3.40 -4.18
C HIS A 34 7.72 -2.80 -4.84
N LYS A 35 7.01 -1.95 -4.09
CA LYS A 35 5.88 -1.17 -4.58
C LYS A 35 6.38 0.24 -4.92
N LEU A 36 6.56 0.51 -6.21
CA LEU A 36 7.18 1.76 -6.74
C LEU A 36 6.74 3.05 -6.03
N ALA A 37 5.46 3.17 -5.71
CA ALA A 37 4.95 4.22 -4.85
C ALA A 37 3.66 3.79 -4.14
N THR A 38 3.48 4.30 -2.94
CA THR A 38 2.27 4.16 -2.13
C THR A 38 1.66 5.55 -1.94
N MET A 39 0.56 5.81 -2.65
CA MET A 39 -0.23 7.01 -2.48
C MET A 39 -1.04 6.89 -1.19
N THR A 40 -0.87 7.85 -0.30
CA THR A 40 -1.42 7.81 1.06
C THR A 40 -2.18 9.11 1.33
N TRP A 41 -3.47 8.98 1.58
CA TRP A 41 -4.30 10.07 2.06
C TRP A 41 -4.10 10.27 3.55
N LEU A 42 -3.87 11.52 3.96
CA LEU A 42 -4.07 12.01 5.31
C LEU A 42 -5.22 13.01 5.26
N THR A 43 -6.38 12.64 5.82
CA THR A 43 -7.58 13.50 5.81
C THR A 43 -8.01 13.82 7.23
N LEU A 44 -7.92 15.09 7.60
CA LEU A 44 -8.46 15.64 8.83
C LEU A 44 -9.96 15.85 8.68
N SER A 45 -10.70 15.33 9.65
CA SER A 45 -12.11 15.62 9.88
C SER A 45 -12.26 16.39 11.19
N ASP A 46 -13.49 16.77 11.54
CA ASP A 46 -13.79 17.43 12.81
C ASP A 46 -13.43 16.58 14.04
N GLN A 47 -13.27 15.27 13.88
CA GLN A 47 -13.13 14.32 15.01
C GLN A 47 -11.86 13.48 14.96
N ALA A 48 -11.29 13.27 13.77
CA ALA A 48 -10.21 12.32 13.57
C ALA A 48 -9.32 12.65 12.37
N LEU A 49 -8.08 12.15 12.42
CA LEU A 49 -7.22 11.95 11.27
C LEU A 49 -7.52 10.58 10.65
N HIS A 50 -7.94 10.59 9.40
CA HIS A 50 -8.07 9.40 8.57
C HIS A 50 -6.81 9.19 7.74
N VAL A 51 -6.31 7.95 7.71
CA VAL A 51 -5.20 7.52 6.89
C VAL A 51 -5.70 6.43 5.95
N GLU A 52 -5.46 6.57 4.66
CA GLU A 52 -5.86 5.57 3.67
C GLU A 52 -4.82 5.45 2.56
N ALA A 53 -4.33 4.23 2.32
CA ALA A 53 -3.39 3.96 1.24
C ALA A 53 -3.84 2.74 0.43
N PHE A 54 -3.95 2.93 -0.88
CA PHE A 54 -4.27 1.83 -1.79
C PHE A 54 -3.11 0.83 -1.86
N PHE A 55 -3.38 -0.42 -1.51
CA PHE A 55 -2.40 -1.49 -1.52
C PHE A 55 -2.42 -2.25 -2.86
N CYS A 56 -3.51 -2.93 -3.16
CA CYS A 56 -3.68 -3.64 -4.43
C CYS A 56 -5.17 -3.82 -4.77
N ARG A 57 -5.43 -4.20 -6.03
CA ARG A 57 -6.79 -4.54 -6.47
C ARG A 57 -7.25 -5.83 -5.76
N LYS A 58 -8.52 -6.17 -5.91
CA LYS A 58 -9.06 -7.47 -5.54
C LYS A 58 -8.17 -8.60 -6.14
N PRO A 59 -7.78 -9.62 -5.37
CA PRO A 59 -7.02 -10.76 -5.88
C PRO A 59 -7.79 -11.48 -7.00
N ASP A 60 -7.06 -11.95 -8.00
CA ASP A 60 -7.62 -12.72 -9.12
C ASP A 60 -7.93 -14.17 -8.70
N GLU A 61 -7.16 -14.71 -7.75
CA GLU A 61 -7.21 -16.11 -7.30
C GLU A 61 -6.92 -16.24 -5.80
N ASN A 62 -7.11 -17.45 -5.25
CA ASN A 62 -6.82 -17.80 -3.84
C ASN A 62 -7.39 -16.84 -2.78
N HIS A 63 -8.56 -16.24 -3.05
CA HIS A 63 -9.20 -15.21 -2.23
C HIS A 63 -9.19 -15.51 -0.71
N LEU A 64 -9.59 -16.72 -0.31
CA LEU A 64 -9.64 -17.10 1.11
C LEU A 64 -8.25 -17.06 1.76
N GLU A 65 -7.25 -17.65 1.12
CA GLU A 65 -5.89 -17.70 1.63
C GLU A 65 -5.28 -16.29 1.66
N PHE A 66 -5.46 -15.54 0.58
CA PHE A 66 -5.00 -14.16 0.45
C PHE A 66 -5.55 -13.27 1.57
N TYR A 67 -6.87 -13.25 1.79
CA TYR A 67 -7.48 -12.43 2.83
C TYR A 67 -7.16 -12.92 4.24
N ARG A 68 -7.11 -14.24 4.46
CA ARG A 68 -6.69 -14.81 5.75
C ARG A 68 -5.26 -14.37 6.07
N TRP A 69 -4.36 -14.38 5.08
CA TRP A 69 -2.99 -13.93 5.26
C TRP A 69 -2.93 -12.44 5.60
N LEU A 70 -3.64 -11.57 4.89
CA LEU A 70 -3.72 -10.14 5.25
C LEU A 70 -4.24 -9.93 6.67
N LEU A 71 -5.35 -10.59 7.03
CA LEU A 71 -5.94 -10.48 8.36
C LEU A 71 -4.98 -10.96 9.46
N SER A 72 -4.16 -11.97 9.17
CA SER A 72 -3.14 -12.45 10.13
C SER A 72 -2.05 -11.42 10.43
N LYS A 73 -1.84 -10.42 9.55
CA LYS A 73 -0.87 -9.34 9.75
C LYS A 73 -1.40 -8.25 10.67
N ASN A 74 -2.70 -7.98 10.64
CA ASN A 74 -3.31 -6.87 11.38
C ASN A 74 -2.98 -6.88 12.88
N GLY A 75 -2.81 -8.06 13.50
CA GLY A 75 -2.50 -8.16 14.93
C GLY A 75 -1.15 -7.57 15.36
N SER A 76 -0.20 -7.40 14.43
CA SER A 76 1.13 -6.82 14.71
C SER A 76 1.30 -5.41 14.15
N MET A 77 0.27 -4.83 13.54
CA MET A 77 0.35 -3.53 12.88
C MET A 77 0.09 -2.38 13.86
N TYR A 78 0.65 -1.21 13.54
CA TYR A 78 0.44 0.02 14.29
C TYR A 78 -0.25 1.07 13.42
N GLY A 79 -1.28 1.72 13.98
CA GLY A 79 -1.96 2.89 13.40
C GLY A 79 -2.84 2.63 12.18
N VAL A 80 -2.46 1.69 11.32
CA VAL A 80 -3.20 1.26 10.13
C VAL A 80 -3.38 -0.26 10.10
N HIS A 81 -4.40 -0.73 9.38
CA HIS A 81 -4.70 -2.15 9.20
C HIS A 81 -5.20 -2.41 7.77
N PHE A 82 -5.11 -3.65 7.32
CA PHE A 82 -5.72 -4.04 6.04
C PHE A 82 -7.25 -4.06 6.14
N ALA A 83 -7.88 -3.42 5.16
CA ALA A 83 -9.32 -3.39 4.95
C ALA A 83 -9.64 -3.63 3.47
N LEU A 84 -10.90 -4.02 3.21
CA LEU A 84 -11.44 -4.16 1.86
C LEU A 84 -12.44 -3.05 1.59
N ASP A 85 -12.44 -2.50 0.37
CA ASP A 85 -13.54 -1.68 -0.10
C ASP A 85 -14.71 -2.52 -0.65
N GLY A 86 -15.76 -1.85 -1.14
CA GLY A 86 -16.98 -2.51 -1.60
C GLY A 86 -16.81 -3.43 -2.82
N VAL A 87 -15.72 -3.28 -3.59
CA VAL A 87 -15.42 -4.18 -4.72
C VAL A 87 -14.37 -5.23 -4.37
N GLY A 88 -13.78 -5.16 -3.17
CA GLY A 88 -12.80 -6.11 -2.65
C GLY A 88 -11.35 -5.68 -2.87
N ASP A 89 -11.10 -4.42 -3.22
CA ASP A 89 -9.74 -3.92 -3.28
C ASP A 89 -9.18 -3.69 -1.88
N VAL A 90 -7.87 -3.86 -1.74
CA VAL A 90 -7.19 -3.83 -0.45
C VAL A 90 -6.59 -2.46 -0.20
N HIS A 91 -6.84 -1.94 1.00
CA HIS A 91 -6.31 -0.68 1.49
C HIS A 91 -5.68 -0.86 2.86
N LEU A 92 -4.69 -0.03 3.18
CA LEU A 92 -4.26 0.23 4.54
C LEU A 92 -5.07 1.41 5.08
N VAL A 93 -5.80 1.19 6.18
CA VAL A 93 -6.73 2.18 6.75
C VAL A 93 -6.42 2.43 8.21
N GLY A 94 -6.47 3.70 8.64
CA GLY A 94 -6.27 4.12 10.02
C GLY A 94 -7.20 5.27 10.41
N HIS A 95 -7.69 5.26 11.65
CA HIS A 95 -8.48 6.35 12.22
C HIS A 95 -7.89 6.70 13.58
N LEU A 96 -7.38 7.93 13.70
CA LEU A 96 -6.69 8.39 14.89
C LEU A 96 -7.35 9.63 15.47
N PRO A 97 -7.41 9.78 16.82
CA PRO A 97 -7.95 10.97 17.44
C PRO A 97 -7.09 12.19 17.10
N LEU A 98 -7.70 13.37 16.96
CA LEU A 98 -6.94 14.60 16.63
C LEU A 98 -5.83 14.91 17.66
N SER A 99 -5.97 14.48 18.91
CA SER A 99 -4.94 14.61 19.95
C SER A 99 -3.63 13.87 19.65
N SER A 100 -3.64 12.90 18.71
CA SER A 100 -2.42 12.22 18.26
C SER A 100 -1.75 12.92 17.08
N VAL A 101 -2.34 13.98 16.51
CA VAL A 101 -1.75 14.71 15.38
C VAL A 101 -0.56 15.53 15.91
N ARG A 102 0.61 14.92 15.81
CA ARG A 102 1.92 15.45 16.16
C ARG A 102 2.93 15.00 15.11
N GLU A 103 3.99 15.78 14.91
CA GLU A 103 4.97 15.50 13.83
C GLU A 103 5.58 14.09 13.94
N ASP A 104 5.95 13.68 15.15
CA ASP A 104 6.50 12.34 15.44
C ASP A 104 5.51 11.21 15.11
N GLU A 105 4.24 11.42 15.40
CA GLU A 105 3.20 10.43 15.15
C GLU A 105 2.86 10.32 13.65
N ILE A 106 2.83 11.45 12.94
CA ILE A 106 2.62 11.47 11.49
C ILE A 106 3.78 10.74 10.78
N ASP A 107 5.02 11.05 11.14
CA ASP A 107 6.20 10.37 10.59
C ASP A 107 6.14 8.86 10.84
N ARG A 108 5.81 8.46 12.08
CA ARG A 108 5.65 7.04 12.45
C ARG A 108 4.55 6.34 11.63
N LEU A 109 3.41 7.00 11.42
CA LEU A 109 2.31 6.46 10.62
C LEU A 109 2.71 6.27 9.15
N LEU A 110 3.37 7.26 8.55
CA LEU A 110 3.84 7.17 7.17
C LEU A 110 4.89 6.08 7.01
N GLY A 111 5.80 5.94 7.98
CA GLY A 111 6.75 4.84 8.05
C GLY A 111 6.05 3.49 8.09
N CYS A 112 5.03 3.33 8.94
CA CYS A 112 4.23 2.10 9.01
C CYS A 112 3.53 1.79 7.67
N VAL A 113 2.88 2.78 7.04
CA VAL A 113 2.24 2.61 5.74
C VAL A 113 3.24 2.16 4.68
N LEU A 114 4.40 2.81 4.61
CA LEU A 114 5.45 2.44 3.66
C LEU A 114 5.94 1.02 3.91
N THR A 115 6.32 0.68 5.14
CA THR A 115 6.81 -0.65 5.51
C THR A 115 5.80 -1.73 5.16
N TYR A 116 4.54 -1.59 5.59
CA TYR A 116 3.52 -2.61 5.35
C TYR A 116 3.15 -2.72 3.87
N ALA A 117 3.10 -1.60 3.15
CA ALA A 117 2.80 -1.61 1.73
C ALA A 117 3.94 -2.19 0.88
N ASP A 118 5.19 -2.03 1.30
CA ASP A 118 6.35 -2.46 0.53
C ASP A 118 6.76 -3.90 0.86
N GLU A 119 6.97 -4.24 2.14
CA GLU A 119 7.46 -5.56 2.56
C GLU A 119 6.51 -6.71 2.22
N TRP A 120 5.21 -6.42 2.18
CA TRP A 120 4.18 -7.44 1.98
C TRP A 120 3.65 -7.49 0.54
N PHE A 121 4.11 -6.58 -0.33
CA PHE A 121 3.61 -6.47 -1.70
C PHE A 121 3.83 -7.74 -2.52
N ASP A 122 5.07 -8.23 -2.56
CA ASP A 122 5.42 -9.40 -3.37
C ASP A 122 4.67 -10.64 -2.93
N ARG A 123 4.54 -10.85 -1.61
CA ARG A 123 3.79 -11.99 -1.08
C ARG A 123 2.30 -11.90 -1.40
N ALA A 124 1.72 -10.70 -1.40
CA ALA A 124 0.34 -10.50 -1.84
C ALA A 124 0.18 -10.87 -3.33
N LEU A 125 1.12 -10.45 -4.19
CA LEU A 125 1.13 -10.79 -5.60
C LEU A 125 1.28 -12.29 -5.86
N GLU A 126 2.16 -12.96 -5.12
CA GLU A 126 2.30 -14.42 -5.16
C GLU A 126 1.01 -15.15 -4.81
N LEU A 127 0.29 -14.69 -3.79
CA LEU A 127 -0.93 -15.34 -3.32
C LEU A 127 -2.09 -15.10 -4.29
N GLY A 128 -2.31 -13.84 -4.70
CA GLY A 128 -3.54 -13.43 -5.36
C GLY A 128 -3.45 -13.20 -6.87
N PHE A 129 -2.25 -13.19 -7.46
CA PHE A 129 -2.02 -12.71 -8.83
C PHE A 129 -1.01 -13.55 -9.64
N ALA A 130 -0.59 -14.71 -9.14
CA ALA A 130 0.47 -15.50 -9.78
C ALA A 130 0.13 -15.90 -11.23
N SER A 131 -1.11 -16.30 -11.48
CA SER A 131 -1.56 -16.71 -12.80
C SER A 131 -1.66 -15.54 -13.78
N SER A 132 -2.10 -14.35 -13.35
CA SER A 132 -2.13 -13.16 -14.21
C SER A 132 -0.73 -12.67 -14.53
N ILE A 133 0.19 -12.67 -13.57
CA ILE A 133 1.61 -12.37 -13.77
C ILE A 133 2.24 -13.33 -14.78
N ARG A 134 1.98 -14.64 -14.67
CA ARG A 134 2.47 -15.64 -15.64
C ARG A 134 1.96 -15.38 -17.06
N ARG A 135 0.67 -15.13 -17.22
CA ARG A 135 0.06 -14.84 -18.53
C ARG A 135 0.67 -13.59 -19.17
N GLU A 136 0.83 -12.52 -18.39
CA GLU A 136 1.44 -11.27 -18.85
C GLU A 136 2.92 -11.49 -19.24
N TRP A 137 3.68 -12.25 -18.44
CA TRP A 137 5.06 -12.60 -18.76
C TRP A 137 5.16 -13.32 -20.10
N ASP A 138 4.40 -14.40 -20.29
CA ASP A 138 4.45 -15.20 -21.51
C ASP A 138 3.98 -14.39 -22.73
N TRP A 139 3.00 -13.50 -22.56
CA TRP A 139 2.55 -12.57 -23.60
C TRP A 139 3.68 -11.63 -24.03
N ARG A 140 4.41 -11.04 -23.07
CA ARG A 140 5.53 -10.14 -23.38
C ARG A 140 6.69 -10.87 -24.06
N VAL A 141 7.04 -12.06 -23.59
CA VAL A 141 8.08 -12.90 -24.22
C VAL A 141 7.72 -13.20 -25.66
N LYS A 142 6.47 -13.62 -25.94
CA LYS A 142 6.02 -13.94 -27.30
C LYS A 142 6.06 -12.74 -28.25
N ARG A 143 5.88 -11.52 -27.74
CA ARG A 143 5.85 -10.28 -28.54
C ARG A 143 7.18 -9.52 -28.57
N GLY A 144 8.19 -9.97 -27.82
CA GLY A 144 9.46 -9.24 -27.67
C GLY A 144 9.32 -7.94 -26.87
N GLU A 145 8.30 -7.82 -26.03
CA GLU A 145 8.05 -6.64 -25.19
C GLU A 145 8.97 -6.64 -23.95
N SER A 146 9.21 -5.45 -23.40
CA SER A 146 10.11 -5.29 -22.24
C SER A 146 9.56 -5.97 -20.97
N LEU A 147 10.41 -6.79 -20.33
CA LEU A 147 10.13 -7.45 -19.04
C LEU A 147 10.63 -6.67 -17.82
N ALA A 148 11.16 -5.45 -17.98
CA ALA A 148 11.86 -4.73 -16.90
C ALA A 148 11.10 -4.70 -15.58
N ASN A 149 9.79 -4.39 -15.62
CA ASN A 149 8.93 -4.31 -14.43
C ASN A 149 8.45 -5.67 -13.92
N LEU A 150 8.53 -6.72 -14.74
CA LEU A 150 8.13 -8.08 -14.34
C LEU A 150 9.29 -8.88 -13.77
N ARG A 151 10.54 -8.46 -13.97
CA ARG A 151 11.73 -9.19 -13.50
C ARG A 151 11.70 -9.50 -12.00
N ALA A 152 11.14 -8.60 -11.19
CA ALA A 152 10.93 -8.84 -9.76
C ALA A 152 10.09 -10.10 -9.47
N PHE A 153 9.22 -10.50 -10.40
CA PHE A 153 8.31 -11.64 -10.27
C PHE A 153 8.78 -12.91 -11.00
N GLN A 154 10.04 -12.95 -11.48
CA GLN A 154 10.57 -14.11 -12.18
C GLN A 154 10.43 -15.40 -11.36
N GLY A 155 10.64 -15.33 -10.04
CA GLY A 155 10.47 -16.48 -9.14
C GLY A 155 9.04 -17.01 -9.08
N ILE A 156 8.03 -16.14 -9.25
CA ILE A 156 6.61 -16.55 -9.34
C ILE A 156 6.39 -17.36 -10.62
N VAL A 157 6.93 -16.87 -11.74
CA VAL A 157 6.81 -17.52 -13.04
C VAL A 157 7.51 -18.87 -13.06
N GLU A 158 8.73 -18.95 -12.52
CA GLU A 158 9.51 -20.18 -12.46
C GLU A 158 8.91 -21.26 -11.56
N ARG A 159 8.32 -20.89 -10.42
CA ARG A 159 7.63 -21.85 -9.54
C ARG A 159 6.41 -22.46 -10.23
N GLY A 160 5.57 -21.61 -10.84
CA GLY A 160 4.40 -22.10 -11.56
C GLY A 160 4.73 -23.07 -12.69
N ARG A 161 5.86 -22.89 -13.39
CA ARG A 161 6.32 -23.81 -14.44
C ARG A 161 6.83 -25.17 -13.94
N ARG A 162 7.14 -25.33 -12.66
CA ARG A 162 7.56 -26.61 -12.06
C ARG A 162 6.38 -27.43 -11.53
N GLU A 163 5.25 -26.76 -11.32
CA GLU A 163 4.01 -27.35 -10.82
C GLU A 163 3.10 -27.85 -11.95
N ASP A 164 3.35 -27.40 -13.19
CA ASP A 164 2.73 -27.84 -14.45
C ASP A 164 3.48 -29.06 -15.05
#